data_AF-A0A8H7WM21-F1
#
_entry.id   AF-A0A8H7WM21-F1
#
_cell.length_a   1.000
_cell.length_b   1.000
_cell.length_c   1.000
_cell.angle_alpha   90.00
_cell.angle_beta   90.00
_cell.angle_gamma   90.00
#
_symmetry.space_group_name_H-M   'P 1'
#
loop_
_entity.id
_entity.type
_entity.pdbx_description
1 polymer ?
#
loop_
_entity_poly.entity_id
_entity_poly.type
_entity_poly.pdbx_seq_one_letter_code
_entity_poly.pdbx_strand_id
1 'polypeptide(L)'
;MAAYNEKMVAAGIMHAGEGLHPSSNDSRRIIWHPEAEKKTEVVAGPFPVKEMVCGWWIIKVGSVEEAVEWAEKCPCMEEGSTIEIRRIADTEDFGCEFDEGMKSKEEELRKKTEELSKGGK
;
A
#
# COMPACT_ATOMS: atom_id res chain seq x y z
N MET A 1 8.83 8.29 14.03
CA MET A 1 8.65 7.89 12.61
C MET A 1 9.52 8.68 11.63
N ALA A 2 9.58 10.02 11.68
CA ALA A 2 10.39 10.83 10.74
C ALA A 2 11.85 10.36 10.58
N ALA A 3 12.59 10.21 11.67
CA ALA A 3 13.99 9.74 11.63
C ALA A 3 14.15 8.30 11.08
N TYR A 4 13.11 7.46 11.17
CA TYR A 4 13.12 6.12 10.60
C TYR A 4 12.90 6.19 9.07
N ASN A 5 11.96 7.02 8.62
CA ASN A 5 11.78 7.30 7.19
C ASN A 5 13.05 7.89 6.56
N GLU A 6 13.71 8.84 7.24
CA GLU A 6 14.99 9.42 6.78
C GLU A 6 16.05 8.35 6.53
N LYS A 7 16.17 7.34 7.41
CA LYS A 7 17.12 6.23 7.21
C LYS A 7 16.79 5.40 5.98
N MET A 8 15.51 5.08 5.76
CA MET A 8 15.08 4.30 4.60
C MET A 8 15.23 5.08 3.30
N VAL A 9 14.97 6.39 3.31
CA VAL A 9 15.20 7.30 2.17
C VAL A 9 16.70 7.43 1.88
N ALA A 10 17.53 7.63 2.90
CA ALA A 10 18.98 7.72 2.74
C ALA A 10 19.59 6.42 2.20
N ALA A 11 19.02 5.27 2.57
CA ALA A 11 19.38 3.96 2.00
C ALA A 11 18.84 3.75 0.58
N GLY A 12 17.99 4.63 0.06
CA GLY A 12 17.41 4.54 -1.28
C GLY A 12 16.33 3.45 -1.42
N ILE A 13 15.80 2.93 -0.31
CA ILE A 13 14.86 1.81 -0.32
C ILE A 13 13.40 2.25 -0.19
N MET A 14 13.11 3.42 0.40
CA MET A 14 11.74 3.88 0.58
C MET A 14 11.18 4.44 -0.71
N HIS A 15 10.14 3.79 -1.24
CA HIS A 15 9.45 4.25 -2.44
C HIS A 15 8.27 5.18 -2.09
N ALA A 16 7.52 4.82 -1.05
CA ALA A 16 6.42 5.64 -0.54
C ALA A 16 6.11 5.25 0.91
N GLY A 17 5.37 6.08 1.64
CA GLY A 17 4.82 5.72 2.93
C GLY A 17 4.14 6.89 3.61
N GLU A 18 3.02 6.61 4.25
CA GLU A 18 2.12 7.63 4.80
C GLU A 18 1.44 7.14 6.09
N GLY A 19 1.13 8.10 6.96
CA GLY A 19 0.22 7.88 8.08
C GLY A 19 -1.23 7.98 7.62
N LEU A 20 -2.11 7.15 8.19
CA LEU A 20 -3.53 7.20 7.91
C LEU A 20 -4.25 8.04 8.98
N HIS A 21 -5.24 8.83 8.54
CA HIS A 21 -6.13 9.53 9.47
C HIS A 21 -7.02 8.52 10.22
N PRO A 22 -7.48 8.82 11.45
CA PRO A 22 -8.35 7.92 12.21
C PRO A 22 -9.56 7.45 11.39
N SER A 23 -9.78 6.14 11.34
CA SER A 23 -10.84 5.52 10.54
C SER A 23 -12.24 5.99 10.95
N SER A 24 -12.42 6.42 12.20
CA SER A 24 -13.68 6.99 12.73
C SER A 24 -14.15 8.24 11.97
N ASN A 25 -13.24 8.98 11.34
CA ASN A 25 -13.55 10.25 10.70
C ASN A 25 -13.87 10.02 9.21
N ASP A 26 -12.93 9.41 8.49
CA ASP A 26 -12.90 9.48 7.02
C ASP A 26 -12.94 8.12 6.31
N SER A 27 -13.22 7.02 7.03
CA SER A 27 -13.32 5.70 6.39
C SER A 27 -14.71 5.43 5.82
N ARG A 28 -14.78 5.01 4.55
CA ARG A 28 -16.00 4.56 3.86
C ARG A 28 -15.74 3.25 3.14
N ARG A 29 -16.77 2.41 3.01
CA ARG A 29 -16.74 1.20 2.17
C ARG A 29 -17.77 1.33 1.07
N ILE A 30 -17.43 0.83 -0.11
CA ILE A 30 -18.34 0.72 -1.25
C ILE A 30 -18.67 -0.76 -1.44
N ILE A 31 -19.95 -1.09 -1.33
CA ILE A 31 -20.47 -2.43 -1.58
C ILE A 31 -21.06 -2.43 -3.00
N TRP A 32 -20.68 -3.43 -3.80
CA TRP A 32 -21.14 -3.60 -5.18
C TRP A 32 -22.27 -4.63 -5.23
N HIS A 33 -23.36 -4.26 -5.90
CA HIS A 33 -24.57 -5.05 -6.06
C HIS A 33 -24.86 -5.21 -7.57
N PRO A 34 -24.15 -6.11 -8.29
CA PRO A 34 -24.15 -6.14 -9.76
C PRO A 34 -25.53 -6.37 -10.39
N GLU A 35 -26.39 -7.14 -9.71
CA GLU A 35 -27.74 -7.49 -10.16
C GLU A 35 -28.84 -6.52 -9.68
N ALA A 36 -28.50 -5.54 -8.84
CA ALA A 36 -29.48 -4.58 -8.31
C ALA A 36 -29.65 -3.36 -9.23
N GLU A 37 -30.83 -2.72 -9.18
CA GLU A 37 -31.06 -1.45 -9.88
C GLU A 37 -30.07 -0.37 -9.40
N LYS A 38 -29.85 -0.30 -8.08
CA LYS A 38 -28.77 0.50 -7.48
C LYS A 38 -27.52 -0.36 -7.30
N LYS A 39 -26.57 -0.22 -8.23
CA LYS A 39 -25.36 -1.06 -8.31
C LYS A 39 -24.33 -0.85 -7.21
N THR A 40 -24.42 0.25 -6.45
CA THR A 40 -23.45 0.56 -5.39
C THR A 40 -24.11 1.12 -4.14
N GLU A 41 -23.52 0.80 -3.01
CA GLU A 41 -23.90 1.32 -1.71
C GLU A 41 -22.66 1.82 -0.98
N VAL A 42 -22.72 3.03 -0.44
CA VAL A 42 -21.65 3.61 0.38
C VAL A 42 -22.04 3.47 1.84
N VAL A 43 -21.20 2.79 2.63
CA VAL A 43 -21.41 2.57 4.05
C VAL A 43 -20.22 3.09 4.86
N ALA A 44 -20.41 3.27 6.17
CA ALA A 44 -19.32 3.58 7.07
C ALA A 44 -18.24 2.48 7.02
N GLY A 45 -16.98 2.90 6.94
CA GLY A 45 -15.84 2.02 7.15
C GLY A 45 -15.45 1.95 8.64
N PRO A 46 -14.32 1.30 8.96
CA PRO A 46 -13.46 0.52 8.07
C PRO A 46 -14.05 -0.86 7.73
N PHE A 47 -13.27 -1.74 7.09
CA PHE A 47 -13.59 -3.16 7.08
C PHE A 47 -13.61 -3.71 8.50
N PRO A 48 -14.42 -4.73 8.81
CA PRO A 48 -14.38 -5.40 10.10
C PRO A 48 -12.97 -5.97 10.34
N VAL A 49 -12.28 -5.45 11.34
CA VAL A 49 -10.92 -5.84 11.71
C VAL A 49 -10.78 -5.90 13.23
N LYS A 50 -9.86 -6.72 13.71
CA LYS A 50 -9.50 -6.78 15.14
C LYS A 50 -8.49 -5.71 15.54
N GLU A 51 -7.64 -5.32 14.59
CA GLU A 51 -6.56 -4.35 14.73
C GLU A 51 -6.66 -3.33 13.61
N MET A 52 -6.25 -2.08 13.89
CA MET A 52 -6.35 -0.98 12.94
C MET A 52 -4.99 -0.67 12.31
N VAL A 53 -4.99 -0.48 10.99
CA VAL A 53 -3.80 -0.01 10.26
C VAL A 53 -3.70 1.51 10.40
N CYS A 54 -2.58 1.99 10.95
CA CYS A 54 -2.33 3.42 11.19
C CYS A 54 -1.42 4.07 10.15
N GLY A 55 -0.86 3.30 9.23
CA GLY A 55 0.09 3.77 8.23
C GLY A 55 0.67 2.62 7.42
N TRP A 56 1.46 2.96 6.41
CA TRP A 56 2.10 1.98 5.54
C TRP A 56 3.41 2.53 4.96
N TRP A 57 4.27 1.62 4.51
CA TRP A 57 5.43 1.92 3.67
C TRP A 57 5.44 0.98 2.49
N ILE A 58 5.90 1.47 1.34
CA ILE A 58 6.36 0.64 0.22
C ILE A 58 7.87 0.82 0.16
N ILE A 59 8.59 -0.27 0.33
CA ILE A 59 10.05 -0.32 0.23
C ILE A 59 10.46 -1.26 -0.90
N LYS A 60 11.62 -0.98 -1.51
CA LYS A 60 12.26 -1.82 -2.51
C LYS A 60 13.53 -2.41 -1.92
N VAL A 61 13.52 -3.72 -1.72
CA VAL A 61 14.61 -4.51 -1.12
C VAL A 61 14.78 -5.81 -1.90
N GLY A 62 15.88 -6.53 -1.66
CA GLY A 62 16.23 -7.75 -2.39
C GLY A 62 15.42 -8.98 -1.96
N SER A 63 14.87 -9.01 -0.74
CA SER A 63 14.07 -10.14 -0.25
C SER A 63 13.08 -9.76 0.86
N VAL A 64 12.21 -10.71 1.23
CA VAL A 64 11.28 -10.54 2.36
C VAL A 64 12.03 -10.45 3.68
N GLU A 65 13.12 -11.21 3.83
CA GLU A 65 13.98 -11.19 5.02
C GLU A 65 14.63 -9.82 5.19
N GLU A 66 15.11 -9.20 4.10
CA GLU A 66 15.63 -7.83 4.17
C GLU A 66 14.51 -6.85 4.58
N ALA A 67 13.28 -7.03 4.10
CA ALA A 67 12.14 -6.22 4.53
C ALA A 67 11.86 -6.39 6.04
N VAL A 68 11.99 -7.62 6.57
CA VAL A 68 11.88 -7.91 8.01
C VAL A 68 12.97 -7.18 8.80
N GLU A 69 14.23 -7.27 8.37
CA GLU A 69 15.34 -6.56 9.02
C GLU A 69 15.13 -5.05 9.07
N TRP A 70 14.48 -4.47 8.06
CA TRP A 70 14.07 -3.06 8.10
C TRP A 70 12.93 -2.85 9.09
N ALA A 71 11.86 -3.64 9.02
CA ALA A 71 10.71 -3.52 9.92
C ALA A 71 11.09 -3.63 11.41
N GLU A 72 12.04 -4.49 11.78
CA GLU A 72 12.54 -4.64 13.15
C GLU A 72 13.25 -3.36 13.68
N LYS A 73 13.76 -2.52 12.77
CA LYS A 73 14.37 -1.22 13.13
C LYS A 73 13.33 -0.12 13.33
N CYS A 74 12.05 -0.40 13.10
CA CYS A 74 10.97 0.56 13.30
C CYS A 74 10.89 0.96 14.78
N PRO A 75 10.87 2.26 15.12
CA PRO A 75 10.73 2.73 16.49
C PRO A 75 9.26 2.63 16.94
N CYS A 76 8.66 1.44 16.88
CA CYS A 76 7.30 1.18 17.34
C CYS A 76 7.18 1.59 18.81
N MET A 77 6.22 2.47 19.11
CA MET A 77 6.18 3.20 20.38
C MET A 77 5.32 2.51 21.45
N GLU A 78 4.52 1.51 21.09
CA GLU A 78 3.53 0.89 21.98
C GLU A 78 3.61 -0.64 21.94
N GLU A 79 3.49 -1.26 23.11
CA GLU A 79 3.39 -2.71 23.26
C GLU A 79 2.21 -3.26 22.45
N GLY A 80 2.44 -4.32 21.68
CA GLY A 80 1.43 -4.90 20.80
C GLY A 80 1.27 -4.21 19.44
N SER A 81 2.06 -3.18 19.12
CA SER A 81 2.12 -2.65 17.76
C SER A 81 2.69 -3.69 16.79
N THR A 82 1.97 -3.93 15.69
CA THR A 82 2.32 -4.95 14.69
C THR A 82 2.61 -4.33 13.33
N ILE A 83 3.61 -4.86 12.62
CA ILE A 83 3.88 -4.54 11.21
C ILE A 83 3.66 -5.82 10.40
N GLU A 84 2.75 -5.77 9.43
CA GLU A 84 2.60 -6.82 8.42
C GLU A 84 3.53 -6.55 7.25
N ILE A 85 4.30 -7.57 6.84
CA ILE A 85 5.17 -7.50 5.67
C ILE A 85 4.57 -8.37 4.58
N ARG A 86 4.32 -7.75 3.42
CA ARG A 86 3.73 -8.43 2.27
C ARG A 86 4.33 -7.90 0.98
N ARG A 87 4.74 -8.81 0.10
CA ARG A 87 5.23 -8.49 -1.23
C ARG A 87 4.08 -7.94 -2.08
N ILE A 88 4.35 -6.87 -2.83
CA ILE A 88 3.44 -6.37 -3.87
C ILE A 88 3.53 -7.34 -5.05
N ALA A 89 2.39 -7.81 -5.54
CA ALA A 89 2.34 -8.71 -6.69
C ALA A 89 2.91 -8.03 -7.94
N ASP A 90 3.63 -8.79 -8.76
CA ASP A 90 4.13 -8.36 -10.07
C ASP A 90 3.44 -9.16 -11.19
N THR A 91 3.53 -8.66 -12.41
CA THR A 91 3.09 -9.30 -13.66
C THR A 91 3.60 -10.74 -13.81
N GLU A 92 4.74 -11.07 -13.22
CA GLU A 92 5.31 -12.43 -13.20
C GLU A 92 4.49 -13.39 -12.31
N ASP A 93 3.80 -12.88 -11.28
CA ASP A 93 3.01 -13.68 -10.35
C ASP A 93 1.66 -14.15 -10.94
N PHE A 94 1.17 -13.49 -12.00
CA PHE A 94 -0.11 -13.78 -12.65
C PHE A 94 -0.01 -14.78 -13.82
N GLY A 95 1.19 -15.28 -14.12
CA GLY A 95 1.40 -16.33 -15.12
C GLY A 95 0.93 -15.97 -16.54
N CYS A 96 0.39 -16.94 -17.28
CA CYS A 96 -0.07 -16.80 -18.67
C CYS A 96 -1.44 -16.11 -18.82
N GLU A 97 -2.12 -15.78 -17.73
CA GLU A 97 -3.39 -15.02 -17.76
C GLU A 97 -3.17 -13.51 -17.97
N PHE A 98 -1.94 -13.03 -17.78
CA PHE A 98 -1.53 -11.66 -18.06
C PHE A 98 -0.88 -11.58 -19.45
N ASP A 99 -1.68 -11.25 -20.47
CA ASP A 99 -1.19 -11.09 -21.85
C ASP A 99 -0.20 -9.92 -21.99
N GLU A 100 0.61 -9.91 -23.06
CA GLU A 100 1.60 -8.85 -23.30
C GLU A 100 0.98 -7.45 -23.43
N GLY A 101 -0.30 -7.37 -23.86
CA GLY A 101 -1.04 -6.12 -23.97
C GLY A 101 -1.41 -5.54 -22.60
N MET A 102 -1.82 -6.39 -21.65
CA MET A 102 -2.07 -6.02 -20.25
C MET A 102 -0.79 -5.53 -19.57
N LYS A 103 0.34 -6.22 -19.78
CA LYS A 103 1.65 -5.82 -19.22
C LYS A 103 2.09 -4.43 -19.70
N SER A 104 2.05 -4.21 -21.02
CA SER A 104 2.41 -2.92 -21.61
C SER A 104 1.54 -1.78 -21.07
N LYS A 105 0.22 -2.02 -21.00
CA LYS A 105 -0.73 -1.02 -20.49
C LYS A 105 -0.54 -0.71 -19.01
N GLU A 106 -0.26 -1.72 -18.18
CA GLU A 106 0.06 -1.53 -16.76
C GLU A 106 1.34 -0.70 -16.58
N GLU A 107 2.38 -0.98 -17.35
CA GLU A 107 3.64 -0.24 -17.32
C GLU A 107 3.45 1.24 -17.73
N GLU A 108 2.67 1.49 -18.78
CA GLU A 108 2.31 2.86 -19.18
C GLU A 108 1.54 3.60 -18.09
N LEU A 109 0.56 2.94 -17.45
CA LEU A 109 -0.19 3.52 -16.34
C LEU A 109 0.70 3.83 -15.14
N ARG A 110 1.67 2.96 -14.85
CA ARG A 110 2.66 3.17 -13.78
C ARG A 110 3.54 4.38 -14.07
N LYS A 111 4.11 4.47 -15.28
CA LYS A 111 4.91 5.64 -15.73
C LYS A 111 4.12 6.94 -15.62
N LYS A 112 2.88 6.94 -16.09
CA LYS A 112 2.00 8.12 -16.02
C LYS A 112 1.70 8.53 -14.58
N THR A 113 1.50 7.58 -13.68
CA THR A 113 1.25 7.85 -12.25
C THR A 113 2.50 8.42 -11.57
N GLU A 114 3.69 7.91 -11.91
CA GLU A 114 4.97 8.43 -11.44
C GLU A 114 5.29 9.84 -11.97
N GLU A 115 4.90 10.14 -13.21
CA GLU A 115 5.03 11.49 -13.77
C GLU A 115 4.09 12.48 -13.06
N LEU A 116 2.84 12.07 -12.80
CA LEU A 116 1.87 12.89 -12.07
C LEU A 116 2.30 13.15 -10.62
N SER A 117 2.87 12.15 -9.94
CA SER A 117 3.36 12.33 -8.56
C SER A 117 4.57 13.27 -8.48
N LYS A 118 5.38 13.35 -9.55
CA LYS A 118 6.50 14.32 -9.67
C LYS A 118 6.03 15.72 -10.08
N GLY A 119 4.86 15.84 -10.72
CA GLY A 119 4.30 17.11 -11.21
C GLY A 119 3.30 17.81 -10.28
N GLY A 120 2.90 17.16 -9.18
CA GLY A 120 1.95 17.70 -8.21
C GLY A 120 2.60 18.70 -7.24
N LYS A 121 2.09 19.93 -7.24
CA LYS A 121 2.30 20.95 -6.19
C LYS A 121 1.47 20.65 -4.96
#